data_AF-A0A4Q3S7F8-F1
#
_entry.id   AF-A0A4Q3S7F8-F1
#
_cell.length_a   1.000
_cell.length_b   1.000
_cell.length_c   1.000
_cell.angle_alpha   90.00
_cell.angle_beta   90.00
_cell.angle_gamma   90.00
#
_symmetry.space_group_name_H-M   'P 1'
#
loop_
_entity.id
_entity.type
_entity.pdbx_description
1 polymer ?
#
loop_
_entity_poly.entity_id
_entity_poly.type
_entity_poly.pdbx_seq_one_letter_code
_entity_poly.pdbx_strand_id
1 'polypeptide(L)'
;MIQGGLSFQGKATKSVSGLIAPSVISSDRFLKQGSTSQFTRDDQPQFLSFYNTRASKAGVKLYVYHYFSDSTNGDAELYTLNLDQYKKFAFNVSPGNVYAGSKTLVRYDVWLIDTDGNRISEKQYYFIDRKPQNFVRYFLNWSSWGAMDSRYFTGKATPGIELDYQKANRFLKKGYRIADGNAKIFAKTSNKTFSANTGFSDKANMFFWEDLFLSRLVFRYINNTLLPIEITTKSIEFTPDGDYLYFVAFDYSYLFIDDTYTE
;
A
#
# COMPACT_ATOMS: atom_id res chain seq x y z
N MET A 1 6.63 -16.58 7.53
CA MET A 1 5.63 -16.45 8.62
C MET A 1 4.52 -15.56 8.08
N ILE A 2 3.30 -16.09 7.94
CA ILE A 2 2.12 -15.32 7.52
C ILE A 2 1.72 -14.45 8.72
N GLN A 3 1.64 -13.14 8.54
CA GLN A 3 1.30 -12.17 9.60
C GLN A 3 0.02 -11.45 9.19
N GLY A 4 -0.99 -11.24 10.05
CA GLY A 4 -2.18 -10.42 9.73
C GLY A 4 -3.48 -11.19 9.40
N GLY A 5 -4.49 -10.46 8.89
CA GLY A 5 -5.94 -10.83 8.80
C GLY A 5 -6.32 -12.12 8.04
N LEU A 6 -5.35 -12.88 7.55
CA LEU A 6 -5.55 -14.25 7.06
C LEU A 6 -6.11 -15.22 8.11
N SER A 7 -6.08 -14.85 9.38
CA SER A 7 -6.60 -15.65 10.50
C SER A 7 -8.12 -15.89 10.43
N PHE A 8 -8.91 -15.01 9.80
CA PHE A 8 -10.35 -15.21 9.64
C PHE A 8 -10.72 -16.03 8.40
N GLN A 9 -10.18 -15.68 7.22
CA GLN A 9 -10.44 -16.44 5.98
C GLN A 9 -9.77 -17.82 5.98
N GLY A 10 -8.59 -17.94 6.61
CA GLY A 10 -7.88 -19.22 6.77
C GLY A 10 -8.58 -20.20 7.73
N LYS A 11 -9.37 -19.70 8.70
CA LYS A 11 -10.19 -20.54 9.58
C LYS A 11 -11.37 -21.19 8.86
N ALA A 12 -11.76 -20.69 7.69
CA ALA A 12 -13.11 -20.90 7.19
C ALA A 12 -13.31 -22.01 6.14
N THR A 13 -12.30 -22.81 5.71
CA THR A 13 -12.45 -24.16 5.05
C THR A 13 -11.30 -24.59 4.13
N LYS A 14 -10.32 -23.74 3.79
CA LYS A 14 -9.28 -24.08 2.79
C LYS A 14 -7.87 -23.96 3.35
N SER A 15 -7.03 -24.95 3.06
CA SER A 15 -5.59 -24.84 3.31
C SER A 15 -5.02 -23.67 2.49
N VAL A 16 -3.99 -23.01 3.01
CA VAL A 16 -3.30 -21.91 2.31
C VAL A 16 -2.81 -22.37 0.93
N SER A 17 -2.34 -23.62 0.83
CA SER A 17 -1.94 -24.20 -0.46
C SER A 17 -3.10 -24.30 -1.45
N GLY A 18 -4.28 -24.73 -1.01
CA GLY A 18 -5.47 -24.81 -1.86
C GLY A 18 -6.06 -23.45 -2.22
N LEU A 19 -5.74 -22.40 -1.46
CA LEU A 19 -6.05 -21.01 -1.84
C LEU A 19 -5.09 -20.49 -2.91
N ILE A 20 -3.79 -20.70 -2.76
CA ILE A 20 -2.78 -20.18 -3.70
C ILE A 20 -2.81 -20.95 -5.01
N ALA A 21 -2.92 -22.28 -4.94
CA ALA A 21 -2.88 -23.18 -6.10
C ALA A 21 -4.10 -24.11 -6.07
N PRO A 22 -5.26 -23.64 -6.56
CA PRO A 22 -6.43 -24.48 -6.73
C PRO A 22 -6.17 -25.58 -7.78
N SER A 23 -7.11 -26.50 -7.96
CA SER A 23 -6.96 -27.62 -8.91
C SER A 23 -6.74 -27.17 -10.37
N VAL A 24 -7.28 -26.01 -10.74
CA VAL A 24 -7.18 -25.45 -12.10
C VAL A 24 -6.02 -24.45 -12.16
N ILE A 25 -5.02 -24.72 -13.01
CA ILE A 25 -3.81 -23.89 -13.17
C ILE A 25 -4.16 -22.43 -13.52
N SER A 26 -5.15 -22.23 -14.40
CA SER A 26 -5.59 -20.89 -14.80
C SER A 26 -6.29 -20.08 -13.68
N SER A 27 -6.38 -20.65 -12.48
CA SER A 27 -6.94 -20.04 -11.28
C SER A 27 -5.88 -19.90 -10.17
N ASP A 28 -4.60 -20.17 -10.43
CA ASP A 28 -3.52 -19.89 -9.50
C ASP A 28 -3.52 -18.41 -9.12
N ARG A 29 -3.55 -18.14 -7.82
CA ARG A 29 -3.83 -16.80 -7.31
C ARG A 29 -2.56 -15.96 -7.24
N PHE A 30 -2.73 -14.68 -7.51
CA PHE A 30 -1.74 -13.71 -7.09
C PHE A 30 -1.82 -13.52 -5.58
N LEU A 31 -0.69 -13.16 -4.98
CA LEU A 31 -0.58 -12.79 -3.58
C LEU A 31 -1.15 -11.38 -3.39
N LYS A 32 -2.46 -11.25 -3.48
CA LYS A 32 -3.17 -9.98 -3.36
C LYS A 32 -4.35 -10.13 -2.42
N GLN A 33 -4.52 -9.15 -1.54
CA GLN A 33 -5.67 -9.11 -0.66
C GLN A 33 -6.91 -8.57 -1.39
N GLY A 34 -8.06 -9.20 -1.14
CA GLY A 34 -9.37 -8.73 -1.61
C GLY A 34 -9.80 -9.27 -2.96
N SER A 35 -10.61 -8.45 -3.66
CA SER A 35 -11.20 -8.81 -4.95
C SER A 35 -10.14 -8.82 -6.07
N THR A 36 -10.37 -9.63 -7.09
CA THR A 36 -9.60 -9.58 -8.35
C THR A 36 -9.84 -8.28 -9.12
N SER A 37 -10.89 -7.54 -8.78
CA SER A 37 -11.24 -6.25 -9.40
C SER A 37 -10.95 -5.11 -8.45
N GLN A 38 -10.20 -4.11 -8.92
CA GLN A 38 -9.86 -2.93 -8.14
C GLN A 38 -9.90 -1.65 -8.96
N PHE A 39 -10.18 -0.54 -8.30
CA PHE A 39 -10.01 0.79 -8.87
C PHE A 39 -8.58 1.28 -8.61
N THR A 40 -8.00 1.94 -9.60
CA THR A 40 -6.66 2.55 -9.52
C THR A 40 -6.70 3.93 -10.17
N ARG A 41 -5.71 4.76 -9.86
CA ARG A 41 -5.50 6.05 -10.55
C ARG A 41 -4.30 5.95 -11.48
N ASP A 42 -4.22 6.85 -12.46
CA ASP A 42 -3.13 6.91 -13.46
C ASP A 42 -1.74 7.00 -12.79
N ASP A 43 -1.65 7.73 -11.68
CA ASP A 43 -0.45 8.00 -10.90
C ASP A 43 -0.29 7.09 -9.66
N GLN A 44 -1.22 6.17 -9.44
CA GLN A 44 -1.13 5.23 -8.32
C GLN A 44 -0.15 4.10 -8.64
N PRO A 45 0.85 3.85 -7.77
CA PRO A 45 1.73 2.71 -7.95
C PRO A 45 0.94 1.42 -7.70
N GLN A 46 1.11 0.42 -8.56
CA GLN A 46 0.47 -0.89 -8.42
C GLN A 46 1.50 -2.00 -8.54
N PHE A 47 1.45 -2.94 -7.60
CA PHE A 47 2.31 -4.10 -7.58
C PHE A 47 1.47 -5.36 -7.56
N LEU A 48 1.96 -6.39 -8.23
CA LEU A 48 1.34 -7.69 -8.27
C LEU A 48 2.39 -8.76 -8.00
N SER A 49 2.15 -9.61 -7.02
CA SER A 49 3.11 -10.66 -6.64
C SER A 49 2.53 -12.04 -6.92
N PHE A 50 3.36 -12.96 -7.40
CA PHE A 50 2.99 -14.33 -7.70
C PHE A 50 3.96 -15.30 -7.02
N TYR A 51 3.45 -16.35 -6.39
CA TYR A 51 4.27 -17.40 -5.80
C TYR A 51 4.03 -18.71 -6.53
N ASN A 52 5.04 -19.18 -7.25
CA ASN A 52 4.90 -20.40 -8.02
C ASN A 52 5.02 -21.63 -7.10
N THR A 53 3.94 -22.38 -6.95
CA THR A 53 3.95 -23.66 -6.23
C THR A 53 4.07 -24.86 -7.17
N ARG A 54 3.88 -24.64 -8.47
CA ARG A 54 3.92 -25.66 -9.52
C ARG A 54 5.34 -25.86 -10.04
N ALA A 55 5.52 -26.86 -10.89
CA ALA A 55 6.80 -27.14 -11.53
C ALA A 55 7.33 -25.90 -12.27
N SER A 56 8.66 -25.77 -12.34
CA SER A 56 9.31 -24.65 -13.02
C SER A 56 8.91 -24.57 -14.48
N LYS A 57 8.64 -23.36 -14.98
CA LYS A 57 8.29 -23.12 -16.39
C LYS A 57 9.11 -21.99 -16.98
N ALA A 58 9.78 -22.25 -18.10
CA ALA A 58 10.58 -21.24 -18.80
C ALA A 58 9.70 -20.39 -19.73
N GLY A 59 10.13 -19.15 -20.00
CA GLY A 59 9.49 -18.29 -20.99
C GLY A 59 8.05 -17.88 -20.65
N VAL A 60 7.70 -17.88 -19.35
CA VAL A 60 6.41 -17.37 -18.87
C VAL A 60 6.38 -15.86 -19.07
N LYS A 61 5.22 -15.34 -19.49
CA LYS A 61 5.05 -13.92 -19.76
C LYS A 61 3.96 -13.31 -18.88
N LEU A 62 4.19 -12.09 -18.41
CA LEU A 62 3.14 -11.26 -17.83
C LEU A 62 2.39 -10.57 -18.96
N TYR A 63 1.18 -11.03 -19.22
CA TYR A 63 0.33 -10.54 -20.29
C TYR A 63 -0.63 -9.49 -19.77
N VAL A 64 -0.81 -8.42 -20.54
CA VAL A 64 -1.75 -7.34 -20.24
C VAL A 64 -2.66 -7.08 -21.42
N TYR A 65 -3.95 -7.02 -21.15
CA TYR A 65 -4.96 -6.64 -22.13
C TYR A 65 -5.54 -5.27 -21.76
N HIS A 66 -5.52 -4.35 -22.72
CA HIS A 66 -5.89 -2.96 -22.58
C HIS A 66 -7.28 -2.70 -23.17
N TYR A 67 -8.08 -1.91 -22.46
CA TYR A 67 -9.34 -1.37 -22.92
C TYR A 67 -9.24 0.16 -22.99
N PHE A 68 -9.48 0.74 -24.16
CA PHE A 68 -9.35 2.18 -24.38
C PHE A 68 -10.70 2.88 -24.45
N SER A 69 -10.71 4.20 -24.25
CA SER A 69 -11.94 5.01 -24.30
C SER A 69 -12.56 5.12 -25.69
N ASP A 70 -11.78 4.87 -26.74
CA ASP A 70 -12.23 4.84 -28.14
C ASP A 70 -12.89 3.49 -28.52
N SER A 71 -13.18 2.63 -27.53
CA SER A 71 -13.72 1.28 -27.71
C SER A 71 -12.80 0.30 -28.44
N THR A 72 -11.57 0.70 -28.74
CA THR A 72 -10.55 -0.23 -29.22
C THR A 72 -9.91 -0.94 -28.04
N ASN A 73 -9.30 -2.09 -28.33
CA ASN A 73 -8.53 -2.85 -27.37
C ASN A 73 -7.12 -3.06 -27.91
N GLY A 74 -6.21 -3.43 -27.03
CA GLY A 74 -4.87 -3.86 -27.41
C GLY A 74 -4.28 -4.78 -26.36
N ASP A 75 -3.10 -5.30 -26.61
CA ASP A 75 -2.42 -6.19 -25.69
C ASP A 75 -0.91 -5.99 -25.71
N ALA A 76 -0.26 -6.43 -24.64
CA ALA A 76 1.18 -6.34 -24.49
C ALA A 76 1.70 -7.46 -23.58
N GLU A 77 2.96 -7.84 -23.81
CA GLU A 77 3.73 -8.72 -22.94
C GLU A 77 4.74 -7.85 -22.17
N LEU A 78 4.52 -7.64 -20.88
CA LEU A 78 5.34 -6.69 -20.10
C LEU A 78 6.67 -7.27 -19.65
N TYR A 79 6.67 -8.55 -19.27
CA TYR A 79 7.84 -9.24 -18.76
C TYR A 79 7.87 -10.65 -19.29
N THR A 80 9.06 -11.17 -19.59
CA THR A 80 9.32 -12.59 -19.84
C THR A 80 10.29 -13.09 -18.78
N LEU A 81 9.96 -14.22 -18.13
CA LEU A 81 10.75 -14.78 -17.05
C LEU A 81 10.69 -16.31 -17.01
N ASN A 82 11.65 -16.90 -16.28
CA ASN A 82 11.57 -18.29 -15.87
C ASN A 82 10.87 -18.35 -14.51
N LEU A 83 9.73 -19.01 -14.48
CA LEU A 83 8.90 -19.17 -13.30
C LEU A 83 9.40 -20.37 -12.50
N ASP A 84 10.47 -20.20 -11.73
CA ASP A 84 11.03 -21.25 -10.88
C ASP A 84 10.07 -21.69 -9.77
N GLN A 85 10.05 -22.99 -9.49
CA GLN A 85 9.25 -23.56 -8.40
C GLN A 85 9.68 -22.99 -7.04
N TYR A 86 8.69 -22.69 -6.20
CA TYR A 86 8.84 -22.12 -4.85
C TYR A 86 9.57 -20.77 -4.82
N LYS A 87 9.53 -20.02 -5.92
CA LYS A 87 9.99 -18.64 -5.98
C LYS A 87 8.82 -17.67 -6.04
N LYS A 88 9.04 -16.49 -5.45
CA LYS A 88 8.10 -15.36 -5.48
C LYS A 88 8.61 -14.34 -6.49
N PHE A 89 7.70 -13.88 -7.33
CA PHE A 89 7.92 -12.86 -8.35
C PHE A 89 7.05 -11.65 -8.03
N ALA A 90 7.56 -10.45 -8.31
CA ALA A 90 6.84 -9.21 -8.11
C ALA A 90 6.92 -8.38 -9.39
N PHE A 91 5.78 -7.83 -9.80
CA PHE A 91 5.63 -7.08 -11.04
C PHE A 91 5.13 -5.69 -10.71
N ASN A 92 5.74 -4.67 -11.31
CA ASN A 92 5.17 -3.34 -11.35
C ASN A 92 4.10 -3.32 -12.46
N VAL A 93 2.85 -3.12 -12.06
CA VAL A 93 1.68 -3.08 -12.94
C VAL A 93 0.98 -1.73 -12.84
N SER A 94 1.70 -0.67 -12.46
CA SER A 94 1.17 0.70 -12.44
C SER A 94 0.71 1.11 -13.85
N PRO A 95 -0.35 1.93 -13.98
CA PRO A 95 -0.89 2.31 -15.31
C PRO A 95 0.17 2.84 -16.29
N GLY A 96 1.07 3.71 -15.83
CA GLY A 96 2.16 4.24 -16.66
C GLY A 96 3.22 3.21 -17.06
N ASN A 97 3.32 2.07 -16.37
CA ASN A 97 4.21 0.97 -16.73
C ASN A 97 3.55 -0.02 -17.69
N VAL A 98 2.24 -0.24 -17.57
CA VAL A 98 1.52 -1.17 -18.45
C VAL A 98 1.24 -0.58 -19.83
N TYR A 99 1.05 0.74 -19.92
CA TYR A 99 0.77 1.43 -21.17
C TYR A 99 1.37 2.84 -21.18
N ALA A 100 2.20 3.12 -22.19
CA ALA A 100 2.84 4.42 -22.40
C ALA A 100 2.45 5.07 -23.76
N GLY A 101 1.37 4.60 -24.38
CA GLY A 101 0.88 5.13 -25.65
C GLY A 101 0.00 6.38 -25.48
N SER A 102 -0.52 6.89 -26.60
CA SER A 102 -1.32 8.13 -26.64
C SER A 102 -2.81 7.94 -26.36
N LYS A 103 -3.32 6.71 -26.35
CA LYS A 103 -4.75 6.46 -26.11
C LYS A 103 -5.08 6.53 -24.61
N THR A 104 -6.31 6.93 -24.30
CA THR A 104 -6.77 6.95 -22.91
C THR A 104 -7.16 5.54 -22.47
N LEU A 105 -6.31 4.93 -21.64
CA LEU A 105 -6.56 3.62 -21.02
C LEU A 105 -7.71 3.71 -20.01
N VAL A 106 -8.75 2.89 -20.13
CA VAL A 106 -9.91 2.88 -19.21
C VAL A 106 -9.80 1.74 -18.20
N ARG A 107 -9.34 0.59 -18.66
CA ARG A 107 -9.16 -0.62 -17.86
C ARG A 107 -8.02 -1.43 -18.44
N TYR A 108 -7.35 -2.20 -17.60
CA TYR A 108 -6.46 -3.24 -18.05
C TYR A 108 -6.59 -4.50 -17.20
N ASP A 109 -6.34 -5.64 -17.84
CA ASP A 109 -6.41 -6.96 -17.24
C ASP A 109 -5.02 -7.57 -17.27
N VAL A 110 -4.57 -8.15 -16.15
CA VAL A 110 -3.22 -8.71 -16.01
C VAL A 110 -3.29 -10.18 -15.62
N TRP A 111 -2.52 -11.03 -16.29
CA TRP A 111 -2.34 -12.44 -15.93
C TRP A 111 -1.03 -13.01 -16.48
N LEU A 112 -0.66 -14.21 -16.03
CA LEU A 112 0.49 -14.95 -16.56
C LEU A 112 0.04 -15.91 -17.67
N ILE A 113 0.81 -15.95 -18.75
CA ILE A 113 0.68 -16.95 -19.82
C ILE A 113 1.97 -17.74 -19.98
N ASP A 114 1.86 -18.95 -20.49
CA ASP A 114 3.02 -19.73 -20.92
C ASP A 114 3.45 -19.42 -22.37
N THR A 115 4.48 -20.14 -22.83
CA THR A 115 5.02 -20.04 -24.19
C THR A 115 4.01 -20.42 -25.28
N ASP A 116 3.00 -21.21 -24.95
CA ASP A 116 1.95 -21.67 -25.86
C ASP A 116 0.71 -20.75 -25.82
N GLY A 117 0.76 -19.68 -25.01
CA GLY A 117 -0.33 -18.71 -24.83
C GLY A 117 -1.42 -19.15 -23.85
N ASN A 118 -1.26 -20.27 -23.14
CA ASN A 118 -2.22 -20.72 -22.16
C ASN A 118 -2.10 -19.91 -20.87
N ARG A 119 -3.24 -19.53 -20.30
CA ARG A 119 -3.29 -18.80 -19.02
C ARG A 119 -2.92 -19.72 -17.85
N ILE A 120 -1.96 -19.29 -17.03
CA ILE A 120 -1.46 -20.02 -15.86
C ILE A 120 -1.65 -19.32 -14.51
N SER A 121 -2.42 -18.23 -14.48
CA SER A 121 -2.84 -17.55 -13.26
C SER A 121 -4.27 -17.04 -13.39
N GLU A 122 -4.89 -16.63 -12.28
CA GLU A 122 -6.11 -15.83 -12.33
C GLU A 122 -5.89 -14.50 -13.09
N LYS A 123 -6.98 -13.84 -13.47
CA LYS A 123 -6.95 -12.48 -14.03
C LYS A 123 -7.17 -11.46 -12.94
N GLN A 124 -6.38 -10.40 -12.97
CA GLN A 124 -6.55 -9.21 -12.12
C GLN A 124 -7.02 -8.05 -12.98
N TYR A 125 -8.10 -7.38 -12.55
CA TYR A 125 -8.79 -6.33 -13.28
C TYR A 125 -8.54 -4.99 -12.60
N TYR A 126 -8.06 -4.03 -13.37
CA TYR A 126 -7.74 -2.69 -12.90
C TYR A 126 -8.57 -1.66 -13.67
N PHE A 127 -9.47 -0.97 -12.96
CA PHE A 127 -10.32 0.07 -13.50
C PHE A 127 -9.72 1.44 -13.18
N ILE A 128 -9.47 2.27 -14.18
CA ILE A 128 -8.84 3.57 -13.97
C ILE A 128 -9.89 4.61 -13.61
N ASP A 129 -9.87 5.08 -12.36
CA ASP A 129 -10.72 6.17 -11.88
C ASP A 129 -10.04 7.52 -12.08
N ARG A 130 -10.59 8.32 -13.01
CA ARG A 130 -10.15 9.69 -13.30
C ARG A 130 -11.02 10.76 -12.65
N LYS A 131 -11.96 10.38 -11.78
CA LYS A 131 -12.75 11.38 -11.06
C LYS A 131 -11.80 12.31 -10.28
N PRO A 132 -11.98 13.64 -10.39
CA PRO A 132 -11.19 14.58 -9.62
C PRO A 132 -11.51 14.36 -8.14
N GLN A 133 -10.48 14.06 -7.37
CA GLN A 133 -10.58 13.85 -5.92
C GLN A 133 -9.54 14.73 -5.25
N ASN A 134 -9.97 15.46 -4.24
CA ASN A 134 -9.05 16.25 -3.42
C ASN A 134 -8.32 15.34 -2.44
N PHE A 135 -7.14 15.76 -2.02
CA PHE A 135 -6.37 15.14 -0.93
C PHE A 135 -5.99 13.65 -1.17
N VAL A 136 -5.82 13.25 -2.43
CA VAL A 136 -5.41 11.88 -2.78
C VAL A 136 -4.05 11.56 -2.19
N ARG A 137 -3.96 10.41 -1.51
CA ARG A 137 -2.78 9.96 -0.80
C ARG A 137 -2.56 8.47 -0.99
N TYR A 138 -1.44 8.08 -1.62
CA TYR A 138 -1.04 6.68 -1.83
C TYR A 138 -0.26 6.08 -0.66
N PHE A 139 -0.78 5.01 -0.07
CA PHE A 139 -0.12 4.24 0.97
C PHE A 139 0.15 2.84 0.46
N LEU A 140 1.34 2.33 0.77
CA LEU A 140 1.72 0.98 0.44
C LEU A 140 2.05 0.24 1.72
N ASN A 141 1.73 -1.04 1.78
CA ASN A 141 2.12 -1.89 2.90
C ASN A 141 2.57 -3.25 2.42
N TRP A 142 3.38 -3.89 3.26
CA TRP A 142 3.63 -5.32 3.13
C TRP A 142 2.45 -6.09 3.70
N SER A 143 1.67 -6.71 2.81
CA SER A 143 0.45 -7.38 3.20
C SER A 143 0.69 -8.73 3.86
N SER A 144 -0.35 -9.24 4.51
CA SER A 144 -0.36 -10.57 5.11
C SER A 144 -0.02 -11.71 4.15
N TRP A 145 -0.26 -11.51 2.85
CA TRP A 145 0.14 -12.44 1.78
C TRP A 145 1.62 -12.37 1.42
N GLY A 146 2.38 -11.48 2.05
CA GLY A 146 3.80 -11.28 1.80
C GLY A 146 4.06 -10.56 0.47
N ALA A 147 3.18 -9.65 0.08
CA ALA A 147 3.27 -8.86 -1.14
C ALA A 147 3.12 -7.37 -0.84
N MET A 148 3.55 -6.51 -1.76
CA MET A 148 3.29 -5.08 -1.64
C MET A 148 1.87 -4.80 -2.15
N ASP A 149 1.02 -4.25 -1.30
CA ASP A 149 -0.30 -3.77 -1.68
C ASP A 149 -0.32 -2.24 -1.65
N SER A 150 -1.04 -1.64 -2.60
CA SER A 150 -1.17 -0.18 -2.76
C SER A 150 -2.62 0.23 -2.60
N ARG A 151 -2.85 1.29 -1.82
CA ARG A 151 -4.17 1.88 -1.57
C ARG A 151 -4.07 3.38 -1.71
N TYR A 152 -5.17 4.02 -2.07
CA TYR A 152 -5.28 5.47 -2.05
C TYR A 152 -6.39 5.90 -1.10
N PHE A 153 -6.14 6.99 -0.38
CA PHE A 153 -7.08 7.63 0.52
C PHE A 153 -7.38 9.04 0.05
N THR A 154 -8.60 9.50 0.29
CA THR A 154 -9.12 10.79 -0.20
C THR A 154 -9.52 11.74 0.94
N GLY A 155 -9.38 11.28 2.19
CA GLY A 155 -9.68 12.10 3.36
C GLY A 155 -8.69 13.25 3.55
N LYS A 156 -9.10 14.27 4.30
CA LYS A 156 -8.19 15.36 4.69
C LYS A 156 -7.07 14.80 5.57
N ALA A 157 -5.91 15.45 5.52
CA ALA A 157 -4.86 15.19 6.49
C ALA A 157 -4.36 16.51 7.07
N THR A 158 -3.99 16.46 8.34
CA THR A 158 -3.50 17.59 9.12
C THR A 158 -2.03 17.31 9.47
N PRO A 159 -1.07 18.09 8.96
CA PRO A 159 0.31 17.99 9.39
C PRO A 159 0.45 18.55 10.81
N GLY A 160 1.28 17.90 11.62
CA GLY A 160 1.63 18.27 12.97
C GLY A 160 3.13 18.16 13.20
N ILE A 161 3.60 18.79 14.27
CA ILE A 161 4.98 18.69 14.74
C ILE A 161 4.92 18.38 16.23
N GLU A 162 5.54 17.26 16.61
CA GLU A 162 5.81 16.93 17.99
C GLU A 162 7.25 17.35 18.33
N LEU A 163 7.39 18.18 19.36
CA LEU A 163 8.67 18.70 19.81
C LEU A 163 9.04 18.06 21.12
N ASP A 164 10.10 17.25 21.10
CA ASP A 164 10.74 16.74 22.30
C ASP A 164 11.92 17.63 22.67
N TYR A 165 12.08 17.90 23.95
CA TYR A 165 13.20 18.70 24.44
C TYR A 165 13.56 18.33 25.88
N GLN A 166 14.86 18.39 26.20
CA GLN A 166 15.33 18.22 27.56
C GLN A 166 15.55 19.58 28.23
N LYS A 167 15.21 19.68 29.51
CA LYS A 167 15.29 20.93 30.29
C LYS A 167 16.17 20.73 31.51
N ALA A 168 17.24 21.53 31.62
CA ALA A 168 18.11 21.55 32.79
C ALA A 168 17.84 22.82 33.58
N ASN A 169 17.61 22.68 34.88
CA ASN A 169 17.54 23.82 35.78
C ASN A 169 18.97 24.24 36.18
N ARG A 170 19.21 25.55 36.23
CA ARG A 170 20.47 26.13 36.70
C ARG A 170 20.21 27.03 37.89
N PHE A 171 21.09 26.97 38.89
CA PHE A 171 21.06 27.90 40.01
C PHE A 171 21.51 29.29 39.54
N LEU A 172 20.68 30.29 39.81
CA LEU A 172 20.95 31.67 39.47
C LEU A 172 21.80 32.32 40.57
N LYS A 173 22.94 32.89 40.20
CA LYS A 173 23.80 33.64 41.13
C LYS A 173 23.19 35.01 41.44
N LYS A 174 23.52 35.58 42.61
CA LYS A 174 23.10 36.93 42.99
C LYS A 174 23.59 37.95 41.94
N GLY A 175 22.69 38.79 41.42
CA GLY A 175 22.97 39.73 40.34
C GLY A 175 22.67 39.22 38.92
N TYR A 176 22.00 38.07 38.77
CA TYR A 176 21.56 37.57 37.46
C TYR A 176 20.60 38.53 36.75
N ARG A 177 20.58 38.49 35.42
CA ARG A 177 19.59 39.24 34.62
C ARG A 177 18.36 38.37 34.44
N ILE A 178 17.17 38.95 34.57
CA ILE A 178 15.90 38.19 34.41
C ILE A 178 15.85 37.43 33.07
N ALA A 179 16.45 38.00 32.02
CA ALA A 179 16.55 37.40 30.69
C ALA A 179 17.33 36.07 30.67
N ASP A 180 18.18 35.80 31.67
CA ASP A 180 18.96 34.57 31.73
C ASP A 180 18.07 33.35 31.97
N GLY A 181 16.99 33.48 32.74
CA GLY A 181 16.13 32.35 33.09
C GLY A 181 16.82 31.27 33.94
N ASN A 182 16.04 30.57 34.76
CA ASN A 182 16.52 29.51 35.65
C ASN A 182 16.62 28.14 34.97
N ALA A 183 16.32 28.04 33.68
CA ALA A 183 16.39 26.79 32.94
C ALA A 183 16.98 26.98 31.54
N LYS A 184 17.76 26.00 31.08
CA LYS A 184 18.28 25.90 29.73
C LYS A 184 17.65 24.67 29.05
N ILE A 185 17.13 24.86 27.85
CA ILE A 185 16.67 23.77 26.99
C ILE A 185 17.89 23.25 26.21
N PHE A 186 18.04 21.94 26.13
CA PHE A 186 19.06 21.27 25.33
C PHE A 186 18.43 20.03 24.67
N ALA A 187 19.07 19.51 23.60
CA ALA A 187 18.59 18.37 22.83
C ALA A 187 17.12 18.51 22.38
N LYS A 188 16.86 19.44 21.46
CA LYS A 188 15.53 19.64 20.87
C LYS A 188 15.41 18.76 19.63
N THR A 189 14.47 17.83 19.64
CA THR A 189 14.14 16.96 18.51
C THR A 189 12.76 17.30 17.99
N SER A 190 12.59 17.28 16.68
CA SER A 190 11.32 17.56 16.01
C SER A 190 10.88 16.33 15.22
N ASN A 191 9.73 15.78 15.59
CA ASN A 191 9.10 14.67 14.88
C ASN A 191 7.88 15.19 14.10
N LYS A 192 7.87 14.98 12.79
CA LYS A 192 6.71 15.34 11.95
C LYS A 192 5.65 14.25 12.10
N THR A 193 4.47 14.64 12.57
CA THR A 193 3.30 13.77 12.72
C THR A 193 2.23 14.18 11.73
N PHE A 194 1.39 13.24 11.30
CA PHE A 194 0.34 13.49 10.32
C PHE A 194 -0.91 12.74 10.72
N SER A 195 -2.02 13.45 10.87
CA SER A 195 -3.33 12.82 11.02
C SER A 195 -3.96 12.71 9.64
N ALA A 196 -4.36 11.52 9.22
CA ALA A 196 -4.98 11.24 7.92
C ALA A 196 -6.30 10.48 8.07
N ASN A 197 -7.12 10.57 7.02
CA ASN A 197 -8.41 9.88 6.96
C ASN A 197 -8.52 9.15 5.62
N THR A 198 -9.10 7.95 5.62
CA THR A 198 -9.29 7.11 4.43
C THR A 198 -10.22 7.74 3.38
N GLY A 199 -11.11 8.64 3.80
CA GLY A 199 -12.30 9.01 3.06
C GLY A 199 -13.43 7.99 3.25
N PHE A 200 -14.62 8.32 2.76
CA PHE A 200 -15.77 7.42 2.80
C PHE A 200 -15.55 6.23 1.86
N SER A 201 -15.85 5.04 2.35
CA SER A 201 -15.72 3.79 1.60
C SER A 201 -16.79 2.79 2.03
N ASP A 202 -16.86 1.66 1.34
CA ASP A 202 -17.73 0.55 1.72
C ASP A 202 -17.17 -0.22 2.92
N LYS A 203 -18.07 -0.81 3.74
CA LYS A 203 -17.73 -1.64 4.91
C LYS A 203 -16.74 -2.76 4.58
N ALA A 204 -16.85 -3.37 3.39
CA ALA A 204 -15.94 -4.43 2.95
C ALA A 204 -14.47 -3.97 2.85
N ASN A 205 -14.23 -2.71 2.48
CA ASN A 205 -12.89 -2.15 2.37
C ASN A 205 -12.23 -1.90 3.74
N MET A 206 -13.02 -1.69 4.79
CA MET A 206 -12.48 -1.47 6.14
C MET A 206 -11.66 -2.66 6.63
N PHE A 207 -12.12 -3.89 6.38
CA PHE A 207 -11.37 -5.11 6.72
C PHE A 207 -10.06 -5.23 5.93
N PHE A 208 -10.02 -4.71 4.70
CA PHE A 208 -8.78 -4.67 3.94
C PHE A 208 -7.79 -3.63 4.45
N TRP A 209 -8.26 -2.60 5.16
CA TRP A 209 -7.39 -1.62 5.78
C TRP A 209 -6.76 -2.11 7.08
N GLU A 210 -7.39 -3.06 7.78
CA GLU A 210 -6.79 -3.69 8.98
C GLU A 210 -5.37 -4.20 8.72
N ASP A 211 -5.14 -4.79 7.54
CA ASP A 211 -3.83 -5.29 7.12
C ASP A 211 -2.79 -4.16 6.92
N LEU A 212 -3.21 -2.96 6.51
CA LEU A 212 -2.35 -1.77 6.48
C LEU A 212 -1.92 -1.38 7.90
N PHE A 213 -2.88 -1.32 8.83
CA PHE A 213 -2.65 -0.90 10.21
C PHE A 213 -1.83 -1.90 11.03
N LEU A 214 -1.92 -3.19 10.70
CA LEU A 214 -1.14 -4.26 11.33
C LEU A 214 0.20 -4.53 10.64
N SER A 215 0.46 -3.92 9.48
CA SER A 215 1.70 -4.17 8.73
C SER A 215 2.89 -3.51 9.42
N ARG A 216 3.99 -4.26 9.47
CA ARG A 216 5.29 -3.75 9.98
C ARG A 216 6.00 -2.82 9.00
N LEU A 217 5.69 -2.94 7.71
CA LEU A 217 6.33 -2.17 6.65
C LEU A 217 5.26 -1.38 5.93
N VAL A 218 5.18 -0.08 6.23
CA VAL A 218 4.25 0.85 5.62
C VAL A 218 5.03 1.99 4.98
N PHE A 219 4.58 2.41 3.80
CA PHE A 219 5.20 3.48 3.02
C PHE A 219 4.15 4.49 2.59
N ARG A 220 4.54 5.75 2.62
CA ARG A 220 3.87 6.85 1.96
C ARG A 220 4.51 7.05 0.59
N TYR A 221 3.73 7.00 -0.48
CA TYR A 221 4.24 7.27 -1.82
C TYR A 221 3.96 8.71 -2.25
N ILE A 222 5.04 9.44 -2.53
CA ILE A 222 5.02 10.85 -2.91
C ILE A 222 6.08 11.05 -3.99
N ASN A 223 5.72 11.69 -5.12
CA ASN A 223 6.65 12.04 -6.20
C ASN A 223 7.57 10.88 -6.61
N ASN A 224 6.98 9.71 -6.88
CA ASN A 224 7.71 8.51 -7.29
C ASN A 224 8.72 7.98 -6.25
N THR A 225 8.58 8.38 -4.98
CA THR A 225 9.45 7.97 -3.87
C THR A 225 8.63 7.28 -2.79
N LEU A 226 9.15 6.16 -2.27
CA LEU A 226 8.59 5.45 -1.11
C LEU A 226 9.24 5.97 0.16
N LEU A 227 8.44 6.62 1.01
CA LEU A 227 8.87 7.13 2.30
C LEU A 227 8.37 6.17 3.40
N PRO A 228 9.23 5.45 4.13
CA PRO A 228 8.83 4.62 5.25
C PRO A 228 8.12 5.45 6.33
N ILE A 229 7.00 4.92 6.80
CA ILE A 229 6.21 5.51 7.88
C ILE A 229 5.90 4.45 8.93
N GLU A 230 5.63 4.91 10.14
CA GLU A 230 4.97 4.11 11.18
C GLU A 230 3.57 4.68 11.43
N ILE A 231 2.61 3.79 11.68
CA ILE A 231 1.27 4.19 12.11
C ILE A 231 1.29 4.24 13.63
N THR A 232 1.05 5.42 14.19
CA THR A 232 1.17 5.68 15.64
C THR A 232 -0.15 5.53 16.37
N THR A 233 -1.27 5.44 15.66
CA THR A 233 -2.59 5.17 16.22
C THR A 233 -2.64 3.81 16.92
N LYS A 234 -3.02 3.82 18.20
CA LYS A 234 -3.09 2.62 19.05
C LYS A 234 -4.42 1.88 18.96
N SER A 235 -5.50 2.59 18.63
CA SER A 235 -6.85 2.03 18.55
C SER A 235 -7.57 2.63 17.36
N ILE A 236 -8.21 1.76 16.57
CA ILE A 236 -9.02 2.17 15.42
C ILE A 236 -10.47 1.88 15.77
N GLU A 237 -11.27 2.94 15.79
CA GLU A 237 -12.71 2.82 15.98
C GLU A 237 -13.36 2.61 14.62
N PHE A 238 -14.07 1.50 14.48
CA PHE A 238 -14.93 1.27 13.33
C PHE A 238 -16.28 1.95 13.57
N THR A 239 -16.88 2.46 12.50
CA THR A 239 -18.19 3.12 12.53
C THR A 239 -19.24 2.25 13.26
N PRO A 240 -20.02 2.82 14.19
CA PRO A 240 -21.02 2.07 14.96
C PRO A 240 -22.12 1.50 14.06
N ASP A 241 -22.78 0.45 14.56
CA ASP A 241 -23.91 -0.15 13.86
C ASP A 241 -25.03 0.90 13.65
N GLY A 242 -25.57 0.94 12.43
CA GLY A 242 -26.62 1.89 12.03
C GLY A 242 -26.11 3.14 11.31
N ASP A 243 -24.80 3.37 11.27
CA ASP A 243 -24.19 4.38 10.40
C ASP A 243 -23.62 3.74 9.12
N TYR A 244 -23.87 4.40 8.00
CA TYR A 244 -23.55 3.96 6.64
C TYR A 244 -22.33 4.69 6.06
N LEU A 245 -21.78 5.66 6.80
CA LEU A 245 -20.59 6.40 6.41
C LEU A 245 -19.35 5.80 7.06
N TYR A 246 -18.70 4.88 6.35
CA TYR A 246 -17.50 4.22 6.83
C TYR A 246 -16.25 5.01 6.45
N PHE A 247 -15.50 5.47 7.46
CA PHE A 247 -14.17 6.04 7.31
C PHE A 247 -13.31 5.67 8.50
N VAL A 248 -11.98 5.73 8.34
CA VAL A 248 -11.02 5.54 9.42
C VAL A 248 -10.07 6.73 9.46
N ALA A 249 -9.93 7.32 10.64
CA ALA A 249 -8.88 8.29 10.92
C ALA A 249 -7.70 7.60 11.62
N PHE A 250 -6.48 7.97 11.25
CA PHE A 250 -5.27 7.43 11.83
C PHE A 250 -4.13 8.44 11.73
N ASP A 251 -3.16 8.29 12.61
CA ASP A 251 -1.96 9.10 12.71
C ASP A 251 -0.75 8.28 12.28
N TYR A 252 0.19 8.94 11.62
CA TYR A 252 1.47 8.36 11.22
C TYR A 252 2.60 9.38 11.32
N SER A 253 3.82 8.88 11.43
CA SER A 253 5.06 9.66 11.39
C SER A 253 6.02 9.06 10.36
N TYR A 254 6.94 9.87 9.86
CA TYR A 254 8.03 9.35 9.02
C TYR A 254 9.10 8.71 9.90
N LEU A 255 9.69 7.61 9.43
CA LEU A 255 10.79 6.91 10.12
C LEU A 255 12.17 7.53 9.86
N PHE A 256 12.22 8.85 9.62
CA PHE A 256 13.46 9.60 9.45
C PHE A 256 13.61 10.59 10.60
N ILE A 257 14.84 10.74 11.08
CA ILE A 257 15.18 11.71 12.12
C ILE A 257 15.61 13.02 11.44
N ASP A 258 14.89 14.10 11.71
CA ASP A 258 15.30 15.45 11.33
C ASP A 258 16.14 16.06 12.47
N ASP A 259 17.45 15.79 12.49
CA ASP A 259 18.40 16.43 13.42
C ASP A 259 18.48 17.92 13.10
N THR A 260 17.70 18.73 13.80
CA THR A 260 17.48 20.11 13.34
C THR A 260 18.48 21.11 13.88
N TYR A 261 19.04 20.96 15.09
CA TYR A 261 20.08 21.88 15.59
C TYR A 261 20.93 21.24 16.70
N THR A 262 22.26 21.13 16.50
CA THR A 262 23.24 21.02 17.58
C THR A 262 24.07 22.29 17.59
N GLU A 263 23.85 23.16 18.57
CA GLU A 263 24.77 24.25 18.93
C GLU A 263 25.61 23.84 20.15
#